data_AF-A0A6G2S4Y3-F1
#
_entry.id   AF-A0A6G2S4Y3-F1
#
_cell.length_a   1.000
_cell.length_b   1.000
_cell.length_c   1.000
_cell.angle_alpha   90.00
_cell.angle_beta   90.00
_cell.angle_gamma   90.00
#
_symmetry.space_group_name_H-M   'P 1'
#
loop_
_entity.id
_entity.type
_entity.pdbx_description
1 polymer ?
#
loop_
_entity_poly.entity_id
_entity_poly.type
_entity_poly.pdbx_seq_one_letter_code
_entity_poly.pdbx_strand_id
1 'polypeptide(L)' 'MAKRFMRDDRGQTSIEYLGIIAVVVAIVLVLSTTDFGSQIANAIANKISDVVGI' A
#
# COMPACT_ATOMS: atom_id res chain seq x y z
N MET A 1 -37.17 -2.69 7.78
CA MET A 1 -36.80 -2.02 6.51
C MET A 1 -35.32 -1.66 6.60
N ALA A 2 -34.43 -2.41 5.97
CA ALA A 2 -32.99 -2.13 6.02
C ALA A 2 -32.69 -0.92 5.12
N LYS A 3 -32.27 0.20 5.72
CA LYS A 3 -31.87 1.40 4.99
C LYS A 3 -30.55 1.10 4.27
N ARG A 4 -30.64 0.71 3.00
CA ARG A 4 -29.48 0.63 2.09
C ARG A 4 -28.93 2.05 2.02
N PHE A 5 -27.78 2.30 2.66
CA PHE A 5 -27.03 3.54 2.47
C PHE A 5 -26.69 3.62 0.98
N MET A 6 -27.49 4.38 0.22
CA MET A 6 -27.05 4.86 -1.07
C MET A 6 -25.95 5.86 -0.75
N ARG A 7 -24.69 5.44 -0.88
CA ARG A 7 -23.56 6.35 -0.96
C ARG A 7 -23.80 7.17 -2.22
N ASP A 8 -24.43 8.33 -2.06
CA ASP A 8 -24.36 9.36 -3.07
C ASP A 8 -22.91 9.84 -3.05
N ASP A 9 -22.08 9.34 -3.97
CA ASP A 9 -20.73 9.87 -4.25
C ASP A 9 -20.81 11.28 -4.89
N ARG A 10 -21.90 12.02 -4.66
CA ARG A 10 -22.14 13.36 -5.17
C ARG A 10 -21.94 14.36 -4.04
N GLY A 11 -20.79 15.02 -4.07
CA GLY A 11 -20.46 16.10 -3.14
C GLY A 11 -19.52 15.71 -2.00
N GLN A 12 -18.65 14.71 -2.19
CA GLN A 12 -17.44 14.61 -1.37
C GLN A 12 -16.69 15.94 -1.50
N THR A 13 -16.61 16.68 -0.40
CA THR A 13 -16.06 18.05 -0.40
C THR A 13 -14.61 17.99 -0.89
N SER A 14 -14.12 19.01 -1.60
CA SER A 14 -12.76 19.01 -2.17
C SER A 14 -11.68 18.67 -1.13
N ILE A 15 -11.93 19.01 0.14
CA ILE A 15 -11.07 18.74 1.29
C ILE A 15 -10.99 17.24 1.61
N GLU A 16 -12.10 16.51 1.56
CA GLU A 16 -12.10 15.06 1.84
C GLU A 16 -11.32 14.28 0.78
N TYR A 17 -11.42 14.68 -0.49
CA TYR A 17 -10.63 14.08 -1.57
C TYR A 17 -9.14 14.42 -1.43
N LEU A 18 -8.81 15.67 -1.07
CA LEU A 18 -7.44 16.07 -0.75
C LEU A 18 -6.88 15.29 0.45
N GLY A 19 -7.70 15.01 1.46
CA GLY A 19 -7.32 14.19 2.61
C GLY A 19 -6.95 12.77 2.21
N ILE A 20 -7.76 12.12 1.35
CA ILE A 20 -7.46 10.78 0.83
C ILE A 20 -6.19 10.83 -0.05
N ILE A 21 -6.06 11.82 -0.93
CA ILE A 21 -4.86 11.99 -1.76
C ILE A 21 -3.61 12.15 -0.89
N ALA A 22 -3.66 12.97 0.16
CA ALA A 22 -2.52 13.19 1.05
C ALA A 22 -2.07 11.88 1.71
N VAL A 23 -3.02 11.05 2.16
CA VAL A 23 -2.73 9.72 2.72
C VAL A 23 -2.11 8.81 1.66
N VAL A 24 -2.67 8.76 0.44
CA VAL A 24 -2.14 7.95 -0.66
C VAL A 24 -0.71 8.37 -1.01
N VAL A 25 -0.44 9.67 -1.14
CA VAL A 25 0.89 10.20 -1.43
C VAL A 25 1.87 9.86 -0.30
N ALA A 26 1.47 9.99 0.96
CA ALA A 26 2.31 9.60 2.09
C ALA A 26 2.71 8.12 2.03
N ILE A 27 1.76 7.23 1.70
CA ILE A 27 2.03 5.80 1.52
C ILE A 27 2.97 5.57 0.33
N VAL A 28 2.71 6.17 -0.83
CA VAL A 28 3.56 6.02 -2.02
C VAL A 28 4.98 6.50 -1.75
N LEU A 29 5.18 7.59 -1.01
CA LEU A 29 6.51 8.07 -0.64
C LEU A 29 7.26 7.07 0.25
N VAL A 30 6.61 6.53 1.28
CA VAL A 30 7.21 5.49 2.14
C VAL A 30 7.57 4.24 1.34
N LEU A 31 6.68 3.82 0.42
CA LEU A 31 6.93 2.67 -0.45
C LEU A 31 8.07 2.94 -1.44
N SER A 32 8.21 4.17 -1.93
CA SER A 32 9.28 4.56 -2.87
C SER A 32 10.65 4.65 -2.20
N THR A 33 10.73 4.92 -0.90
CA THR A 33 12.00 4.96 -0.16
C THR A 33 12.40 3.60 0.40
N THR A 34 11.51 2.60 0.33
CA THR A 34 11.77 1.28 0.89
C THR A 34 12.19 0.32 -0.21
N ASP A 35 13.40 -0.24 -0.09
CA ASP A 35 13.90 -1.23 -1.04
C ASP A 35 13.35 -2.63 -0.74
N PHE A 36 12.06 -2.83 -1.00
CA PHE A 36 11.40 -4.13 -0.83
C PHE A 36 11.89 -5.17 -1.84
N GLY A 37 12.26 -4.73 -3.05
CA GLY A 37 12.76 -5.62 -4.11
C GLY A 37 14.02 -6.35 -3.67
N SER A 38 15.03 -5.61 -3.20
CA SER A 38 16.27 -6.21 -2.71
C SER A 38 16.06 -7.03 -1.43
N GLN A 39 15.20 -6.56 -0.50
CA GLN A 39 14.91 -7.31 0.73
C GLN A 39 14.28 -8.68 0.43
N ILE A 40 13.30 -8.73 -0.47
CA ILE A 40 12.65 -9.99 -0.88
C ILE A 40 13.65 -10.88 -1.63
N ALA A 41 14.40 -10.31 -2.58
CA ALA A 41 15.40 -11.05 -3.34
C ALA A 41 16.46 -11.69 -2.42
N ASN A 42 16.97 -10.92 -1.45
CA ASN A 42 17.94 -11.41 -0.47
C ASN A 42 17.33 -12.47 0.44
N ALA A 43 16.09 -12.29 0.91
CA ALA A 43 15.40 -13.29 1.72
C ALA A 43 15.24 -14.62 0.98
N ILE A 44 14.88 -14.58 -0.31
CA ILE A 44 14.78 -15.76 -1.18
C ILE A 44 16.16 -16.39 -1.37
N ALA A 45 17.18 -15.59 -1.72
CA ALA A 45 18.54 -16.08 -1.92
C ALA A 45 19.09 -16.79 -0.68
N ASN A 46 18.88 -16.20 0.50
CA ASN A 46 19.26 -16.80 1.78
C ASN A 46 18.52 -18.12 2.02
N LYS A 47 17.22 -18.20 1.68
CA LYS A 47 16.49 -19.47 1.79
C LYS A 47 16.93 -20.53 0.80
N ILE A 48 17.40 -20.14 -0.39
CA ILE A 48 18.02 -21.08 -1.32
C ILE A 48 19.34 -21.58 -0.74
N SER A 49 20.20 -20.69 -0.23
CA SER A 49 21.46 -21.00 0.44
C SER A 49 21.24 -21.98 1.62
N ASP A 50 20.28 -21.70 2.50
CA ASP A 50 19.91 -22.58 3.63
C ASP A 50 19.51 -23.99 3.18
N VAL A 51 18.79 -24.11 2.06
CA VAL A 51 18.28 -25.40 1.55
C VAL A 51 19.35 -26.16 0.76
N VAL A 52 20.17 -25.47 -0.01
CA VAL A 52 21.20 -26.07 -0.88
C VAL A 52 22.50 -26.34 -0.10
N GLY A 53 22.73 -25.65 1.02
CA GLY A 53 23.92 -25.81 1.85
C GLY A 53 25.18 -25.13 1.29
N ILE A 54 25.00 -24.05 0.52
CA ILE A 54 26.05 -23.14 0.04
C ILE A 54 25.95 -21.80 0.74
#